data_AF-A0A924J0C2-F1
#
_entry.id   AF-A0A924J0C2-F1
#
_cell.length_a   1.000
_cell.length_b   1.000
_cell.length_c   1.000
_cell.angle_alpha   90.00
_cell.angle_beta   90.00
_cell.angle_gamma   90.00
#
_symmetry.space_group_name_H-M   'P 1'
#
loop_
_entity.id
_entity.type
_entity.pdbx_description
1 polymer ?
#
loop_
_entity_poly.entity_id
_entity_poly.type
_entity_poly.pdbx_seq_one_letter_code
_entity_poly.pdbx_strand_id
1 'polypeptide(L)' 'ILEELVDFYNGFEELGKQINIKCFTDNPSINSSLKFLRKTDWARAKVESLYLYVLRQKKKNL' A
#
# COMPACT_ATOMS: atom_id res chain seq x y z
N ILE A 1 -8.51 1.84 0.34
CA ILE A 1 -7.31 1.04 0.71
C ILE A 1 -6.03 1.55 0.05
N LEU A 2 -5.72 1.20 -1.21
CA LEU A 2 -4.39 1.51 -1.77
C LEU A 2 -4.15 3.02 -1.90
N GLU A 3 -5.10 3.77 -2.44
CA GLU A 3 -5.00 5.23 -2.55
C GLU A 3 -4.76 5.87 -1.17
N GLU A 4 -5.55 5.48 -0.16
CA GLU A 4 -5.36 5.97 1.21
C GLU A 4 -4.00 5.63 1.82
N LEU A 5 -3.42 4.48 1.47
CA LEU A 5 -2.07 4.11 1.91
C LEU A 5 -1.02 4.97 1.22
N VAL A 6 -1.16 5.20 -0.10
CA VAL A 6 -0.28 6.10 -0.85
C VAL A 6 -0.36 7.50 -0.24
N ASP A 7 -1.55 8.01 0.05
CA ASP A 7 -1.74 9.32 0.67
C ASP A 7 -1.14 9.38 2.08
N PHE A 8 -1.41 8.37 2.92
CA PHE A 8 -0.91 8.32 4.29
C PHE A 8 0.63 8.29 4.38
N TYR A 9 1.27 7.62 3.42
CA TYR A 9 2.73 7.56 3.34
C TYR A 9 3.32 8.65 2.43
N ASN A 10 2.54 9.62 1.94
CA ASN A 10 3.01 10.70 1.06
C ASN A 10 3.62 10.22 -0.27
N GLY A 11 3.16 9.07 -0.80
CA GLY A 11 3.53 8.58 -2.11
C GLY A 11 3.96 7.11 -2.13
N PHE A 12 4.24 6.61 -3.35
CA PHE A 12 4.66 5.23 -3.56
C PHE A 12 6.08 4.94 -3.08
N GLU A 13 6.97 5.95 -3.06
CA GLU A 13 8.35 5.77 -2.60
C GLU A 13 8.38 5.29 -1.14
N GLU A 14 7.71 6.00 -0.24
CA GLU A 14 7.61 5.63 1.16
C GLU A 14 6.78 4.36 1.37
N LEU A 15 5.70 4.18 0.61
CA LEU A 15 4.93 2.94 0.67
C LEU A 15 5.77 1.72 0.26
N GLY A 16 6.66 1.87 -0.73
CA GLY A 16 7.60 0.84 -1.18
C GLY A 16 8.64 0.48 -0.11
N LYS A 17 9.01 1.42 0.77
CA LYS A 17 9.86 1.14 1.94
C LYS A 17 9.14 0.28 2.98
N GLN A 18 7.82 0.39 3.10
CA GLN A 18 7.01 -0.44 3.99
C GLN A 18 6.74 -1.83 3.39
N ILE A 19 6.43 -1.89 2.09
CA ILE A 19 6.14 -3.11 1.36
C ILE A 19 7.01 -3.13 0.11
N ASN A 20 8.16 -3.81 0.21
CA ASN A 20 9.07 -3.96 -0.91
C ASN A 20 8.51 -4.96 -1.94
N ILE A 21 7.65 -4.46 -2.83
CA ILE A 21 7.12 -5.19 -3.99
C ILE A 21 7.28 -4.35 -5.25
N LYS A 22 7.52 -5.06 -6.37
CA LYS A 22 7.86 -4.41 -7.65
C LYS A 22 6.87 -3.34 -8.09
N CYS A 23 5.56 -3.54 -7.89
CA CYS A 23 4.56 -2.56 -8.34
C CYS A 23 4.59 -1.23 -7.57
N PHE A 24 5.27 -1.15 -6.43
CA PHE A 24 5.45 0.10 -5.67
C PHE A 24 6.81 0.76 -5.93
N THR A 25 7.80 0.01 -6.42
CA THR A 25 9.17 0.51 -6.62
C THR A 25 9.52 0.75 -8.09
N ASP A 26 8.81 0.14 -9.04
CA ASP A 26 9.07 0.23 -10.48
C ASP A 26 7.85 0.80 -11.23
N ASN A 27 7.97 2.04 -11.70
CA ASN A 27 6.93 2.80 -12.40
C ASN A 27 5.55 2.69 -11.71
N PRO A 28 5.45 3.08 -10.43
CA PRO A 28 4.27 2.82 -9.64
C PRO A 28 3.09 3.66 -10.14
N SER A 29 1.93 3.02 -10.23
CA SER A 29 0.65 3.69 -10.43
C SER A 29 -0.45 2.92 -9.69
N ILE A 30 -1.55 3.59 -9.37
CA ILE A 30 -2.71 2.93 -8.77
C ILE A 30 -3.22 1.79 -9.67
N ASN A 31 -3.39 2.06 -10.96
CA ASN A 31 -3.93 1.08 -11.91
C ASN A 31 -3.03 -0.15 -12.11
N SER A 32 -1.71 0.04 -12.25
CA SER A 32 -0.76 -1.07 -12.40
C SER A 32 -0.65 -1.89 -11.11
N SER A 33 -0.63 -1.21 -9.96
CA SER A 33 -0.61 -1.86 -8.64
C SER A 33 -1.85 -2.69 -8.39
N LEU A 34 -3.05 -2.17 -8.65
CA LEU A 34 -4.30 -2.92 -8.46
C LEU A 34 -4.38 -4.15 -9.40
N LYS A 35 -3.89 -4.03 -10.64
CA LYS A 35 -3.76 -5.19 -11.55
C LYS A 35 -2.80 -6.25 -10.99
N PHE A 36 -1.65 -5.84 -10.45
CA PHE A 36 -0.68 -6.75 -9.84
C PHE A 36 -1.24 -7.42 -8.58
N LEU A 37 -1.82 -6.64 -7.67
CA LEU A 37 -2.38 -7.12 -6.41
C LEU A 37 -3.54 -8.09 -6.63
N ARG A 38 -4.33 -7.95 -7.70
CA ARG A 38 -5.36 -8.95 -8.09
C ARG A 38 -4.82 -10.31 -8.50
N LYS A 39 -3.57 -10.38 -8.98
CA LYS A 39 -2.94 -11.64 -9.42
C LYS A 39 -1.99 -12.22 -8.37
N THR A 40 -1.68 -11.46 -7.33
CA THR A 40 -0.64 -11.79 -6.35
C THR A 40 -1.21 -11.73 -4.94
N ASP A 41 -1.85 -12.82 -4.51
CA ASP A 41 -2.64 -12.84 -3.27
C ASP A 41 -1.82 -12.52 -2.01
N TRP A 42 -0.60 -13.06 -1.90
CA TRP A 42 0.28 -12.77 -0.76
C TRP A 42 0.64 -11.28 -0.67
N ALA A 43 0.76 -10.58 -1.80
CA ALA A 43 1.06 -9.16 -1.82
C ALA A 43 -0.17 -8.34 -1.41
N ARG A 44 -1.37 -8.75 -1.85
CA ARG A 44 -2.63 -8.14 -1.42
C ARG A 44 -2.82 -8.26 0.10
N ALA A 45 -2.58 -9.44 0.66
CA ALA A 45 -2.69 -9.68 2.09
C ALA A 45 -1.73 -8.78 2.91
N LYS A 46 -0.52 -8.52 2.40
CA LYS A 46 0.42 -7.57 3.03
C LYS A 46 -0.13 -6.13 3.02
N VAL A 47 -0.68 -5.69 1.88
CA VAL A 47 -1.30 -4.35 1.75
C VAL A 47 -2.49 -4.19 2.69
N GLU A 48 -3.37 -5.19 2.78
CA GLU A 48 -4.51 -5.19 3.70
C GLU A 48 -4.05 -5.15 5.16
N SER A 49 -3.03 -5.92 5.52
CA SER A 49 -2.46 -5.91 6.87
C SER A 49 -1.88 -4.54 7.25
N LEU A 50 -1.15 -3.89 6.32
CA LEU A 50 -0.63 -2.54 6.53
C LEU A 50 -1.77 -1.51 6.67
N TYR A 51 -2.84 -1.66 5.89
CA TYR A 51 -4.01 -0.79 5.98
C TYR A 51 -4.68 -0.85 7.37
N LEU A 52 -4.83 -2.05 7.95
CA LEU A 52 -5.34 -2.20 9.31
C LEU A 52 -4.43 -1.51 10.35
N TYR A 53 -3.11 -1.57 10.16
CA TYR A 53 -2.17 -0.82 11.01
C TYR A 53 -2.39 0.69 10.88
N VAL A 54 -2.49 1.23 9.67
CA VAL A 54 -2.73 2.65 9.41
C VAL A 54 -4.06 3.12 10.01
N LEU A 55 -5.14 2.33 9.89
CA LEU A 55 -6.42 2.65 10.52
C LEU A 55 -6.31 2.77 12.05
N ARG A 56 -5.53 1.90 12.69
CA ARG A 56 -5.28 1.98 14.14
C ARG A 56 -4.49 3.24 14.51
N GLN A 57 -3.52 3.65 13.69
CA GLN A 57 -2.77 4.89 13.92
C GLN A 57 -3.65 6.13 13.74
N LYS A 58 -4.45 6.20 12.67
CA LYS A 58 -5.42 7.28 12.45
C LYS A 58 -6.39 7.42 13.63
N LYS A 59 -6.88 6.31 14.19
CA LYS A 59 -7.77 6.29 15.36
C LYS A 59 -7.09 6.78 16.65
N LYS A 60 -5.78 6.58 16.82
CA LYS A 60 -5.04 7.06 18.00
C LYS A 60 -4.72 8.55 17.96
N ASN A 61 -4.64 9.11 16.75
CA ASN A 61 -4.34 10.53 16.52
C ASN A 61 -5.63 11.39 16.45
N LEU A 62 -6.78 10.79 16.75
CA LEU A 62 -8.09 11.41 16.96
C LEU A 62 -8.40 11.40 18.45
#